data_AF-A0A4U0W6A7-F1
#
_entry.id   AF-A0A4U0W6A7-F1
#
_cell.length_a   1.000
_cell.length_b   1.000
_cell.length_c   1.000
_cell.angle_alpha   90.00
_cell.angle_beta   90.00
_cell.angle_gamma   90.00
#
_symmetry.space_group_name_H-M   'P 1'
#
loop_
_entity.id
_entity.type
_entity.pdbx_description
1 polymer ?
#
loop_
_entity_poly.entity_id
_entity_poly.type
_entity_poly.pdbx_seq_one_letter_code
_entity_poly.pdbx_strand_id
1 'polypeptide(L)'
;MVHLQNGSYYGVHSSSYNQDFFLGIPFAQPPLGELRFTNPQSLNQSWANAVPATQYAKECVGYGGDQIGYEVSEDCLYLNVIRPSGYENQDLPVAVWIHGGGFYQGGTPDRRYNLSFIVENSVQIGKPIIGVSIAYRLNAWGFLNSNEVKGSGQTNIGLRDQRLALHWIQENIKAFGGAPEKVAIWGESAGAASVGFQLTAYNGRDDKLFRAGIMESGNPVAYGALNGTDFYQPLFDRVVSAAGCSDASDKLDCLRHVPFATLNRVLNNTNISTSWNPAVDGDFIQRYTSIQLAEGDFVKVPIISGANSDEGTAFSPQGINTTADFQYWLQ
;
A
#
# COMPACT_ATOMS: atom_id res chain seq x y z
N MET A 1 7.63 -20.09 -16.50
CA MET A 1 8.55 -20.03 -15.33
C MET A 1 9.33 -18.73 -15.44
N VAL A 2 9.71 -18.12 -14.32
CA VAL A 2 10.57 -16.95 -14.22
C VAL A 2 11.66 -17.19 -13.18
N HIS A 3 12.84 -16.64 -13.40
CA HIS A 3 14.00 -16.78 -12.51
C HIS A 3 14.33 -15.41 -11.93
N LEU A 4 14.14 -15.27 -10.62
CA LEU A 4 14.39 -14.04 -9.87
C LEU A 4 15.65 -14.20 -9.02
N GLN A 5 16.09 -13.13 -8.36
CA GLN A 5 17.31 -13.15 -7.54
C GLN A 5 17.22 -14.17 -6.38
N ASN A 6 16.07 -14.22 -5.69
CA ASN A 6 15.86 -15.11 -4.55
C ASN A 6 15.38 -16.52 -4.95
N GLY A 7 15.06 -16.76 -6.23
CA GLY A 7 14.63 -18.08 -6.69
C GLY A 7 13.64 -18.02 -7.84
N SER A 8 13.11 -19.19 -8.20
CA SER A 8 12.27 -19.35 -9.40
C SER A 8 10.79 -19.48 -9.05
N TYR A 9 9.92 -18.99 -9.93
CA TYR A 9 8.47 -19.14 -9.82
C TYR A 9 7.87 -19.69 -11.11
N TYR A 10 6.78 -20.44 -10.98
CA TYR A 10 5.91 -20.77 -12.11
C TYR A 10 4.52 -20.20 -11.88
N GLY A 11 4.03 -19.47 -12.89
CA GLY A 11 2.69 -18.90 -12.93
C GLY A 11 1.68 -19.83 -13.59
N VAL A 12 0.50 -19.28 -13.87
CA VAL A 12 -0.57 -19.94 -14.63
C VAL A 12 -0.84 -19.16 -15.92
N HIS A 13 -1.01 -19.88 -17.03
CA HIS A 13 -1.44 -19.28 -18.28
C HIS A 13 -2.98 -19.18 -18.29
N SER A 14 -3.49 -17.98 -18.54
CA SER A 14 -4.90 -17.73 -18.75
C SER A 14 -5.21 -17.72 -20.25
N SER A 15 -5.87 -18.78 -20.72
CA SER A 15 -6.30 -18.88 -22.12
C SER A 15 -7.38 -17.85 -22.50
N SER A 16 -8.20 -17.41 -21.53
CA SER A 16 -9.26 -16.43 -21.78
C SER A 16 -8.73 -15.03 -22.08
N TYR A 17 -7.63 -14.64 -21.44
CA TYR A 17 -6.99 -13.33 -21.63
C TYR A 17 -5.73 -13.39 -22.50
N ASN A 18 -5.25 -14.60 -22.83
CA ASN A 18 -3.94 -14.85 -23.43
C ASN A 18 -2.80 -14.15 -22.66
N GLN A 19 -2.76 -14.41 -21.35
CA GLN A 19 -1.86 -13.78 -20.40
C GLN A 19 -1.22 -14.82 -19.47
N ASP A 20 -0.05 -14.50 -18.93
CA ASP A 20 0.59 -15.27 -17.87
C ASP A 20 0.44 -14.55 -16.53
N PHE A 21 -0.08 -15.26 -15.53
CA PHE A 21 -0.30 -14.74 -14.20
C PHE A 21 0.73 -15.31 -13.22
N PHE A 22 1.38 -14.43 -12.48
CA PHE A 22 2.24 -14.77 -11.36
C PHE A 22 1.68 -14.09 -10.12
N LEU A 23 0.93 -14.85 -9.32
CA LEU A 23 0.13 -14.35 -8.22
C LEU A 23 0.75 -14.79 -6.88
N GLY A 24 0.70 -13.92 -5.88
CA GLY A 24 1.18 -14.22 -4.53
C GLY A 24 2.69 -14.36 -4.44
N ILE A 25 3.46 -13.50 -5.13
CA ILE A 25 4.93 -13.47 -5.00
C ILE A 25 5.31 -12.64 -3.78
N PRO A 26 6.01 -13.19 -2.77
CA PRO A 26 6.48 -12.40 -1.63
C PRO A 26 7.54 -11.38 -2.10
N PHE A 27 7.38 -10.12 -1.69
CA PHE A 27 8.39 -9.08 -1.94
C PHE A 27 9.16 -8.68 -0.68
N ALA A 28 8.71 -9.13 0.49
CA ALA A 28 9.32 -8.86 1.79
C ALA A 28 9.26 -10.09 2.68
N GLN A 29 10.05 -10.08 3.75
CA GLN A 29 9.87 -11.04 4.85
C GLN A 29 8.49 -10.84 5.50
N PRO A 30 7.82 -11.93 5.94
CA PRO A 30 6.55 -11.83 6.66
C PRO A 30 6.69 -10.92 7.89
N PRO A 31 5.84 -9.89 8.08
CA PRO A 31 5.94 -8.95 9.20
C PRO A 31 5.35 -9.53 10.50
N LEU A 32 5.83 -10.71 10.88
CA LEU A 32 5.38 -11.50 12.04
C LEU A 32 6.37 -11.38 13.21
N GLY A 33 5.87 -11.59 14.43
CA GLY A 33 6.71 -11.59 15.65
C GLY A 33 7.50 -10.30 15.77
N GLU A 34 8.83 -10.40 15.84
CA GLU A 34 9.74 -9.24 15.91
C GLU A 34 9.63 -8.28 14.72
N LEU A 35 9.14 -8.75 13.56
CA LEU A 35 8.91 -7.93 12.38
C LEU A 35 7.54 -7.24 12.38
N ARG A 36 6.69 -7.49 13.39
CA ARG A 36 5.46 -6.73 13.58
C ARG A 36 5.80 -5.29 13.96
N PHE A 37 5.08 -4.33 13.35
CA PHE A 37 5.31 -2.89 13.55
C PHE A 37 6.75 -2.46 13.28
N THR A 38 7.40 -3.06 12.29
CA THR A 38 8.70 -2.60 11.80
C THR A 38 8.70 -2.37 10.30
N ASN A 39 9.63 -1.56 9.83
CA ASN A 39 9.92 -1.34 8.43
C ASN A 39 10.12 -2.70 7.74
N PRO A 40 9.52 -2.90 6.56
CA PRO A 40 9.61 -4.18 5.87
C PRO A 40 11.06 -4.48 5.51
N GLN A 41 11.40 -5.77 5.55
CA GLN A 41 12.74 -6.25 5.25
C GLN A 41 12.71 -7.03 3.94
N SER A 42 13.71 -6.83 3.08
CA SER A 42 13.89 -7.64 1.88
C SER A 42 13.99 -9.11 2.24
N LEU A 43 13.59 -9.98 1.31
CA LEU A 43 13.78 -11.43 1.45
C LEU A 43 15.25 -11.75 1.71
N ASN A 44 15.52 -12.46 2.81
CA ASN A 44 16.86 -12.89 3.22
C ASN A 44 17.15 -14.36 2.89
N GLN A 45 16.20 -15.04 2.27
CA GLN A 45 16.31 -16.44 1.89
C GLN A 45 16.24 -16.58 0.38
N SER A 46 16.82 -17.67 -0.11
CA SER A 46 16.67 -18.11 -1.48
C SER A 46 16.27 -19.58 -1.51
N TRP A 47 15.50 -19.98 -2.51
CA TRP A 47 15.02 -21.36 -2.67
C TRP A 47 15.50 -21.98 -3.98
N ALA A 48 15.91 -23.25 -3.91
CA ALA A 48 16.45 -23.98 -5.05
C ALA A 48 15.35 -24.44 -6.03
N ASN A 49 14.20 -24.85 -5.51
CA ASN A 49 13.11 -25.41 -6.32
C ASN A 49 12.09 -24.34 -6.69
N ALA A 50 11.56 -24.38 -7.92
CA ALA A 50 10.56 -23.42 -8.36
C ALA A 50 9.28 -23.49 -7.49
N VAL A 51 8.80 -22.34 -7.03
CA VAL A 51 7.62 -22.19 -6.16
C VAL A 51 6.39 -21.80 -7.01
N PRO A 52 5.19 -22.33 -6.72
CA PRO A 52 3.97 -21.88 -7.38
C PRO A 52 3.67 -20.41 -7.07
N ALA A 53 3.42 -19.62 -8.11
CA ALA A 53 2.84 -18.28 -8.04
C ALA A 53 1.51 -18.27 -8.81
N THR A 54 0.58 -19.13 -8.40
CA THR A 54 -0.65 -19.44 -9.17
C THR A 54 -1.93 -18.96 -8.50
N GLN A 55 -1.84 -18.41 -7.28
CA GLN A 55 -2.98 -17.95 -6.50
C GLN A 55 -2.64 -16.63 -5.80
N TYR A 56 -3.62 -15.76 -5.67
CA TYR A 56 -3.47 -14.55 -4.87
C TYR A 56 -3.16 -14.90 -3.40
N ALA A 57 -2.27 -14.12 -2.79
CA ALA A 57 -2.04 -14.19 -1.36
C ALA A 57 -3.20 -13.55 -0.57
N LYS A 58 -3.19 -13.72 0.75
CA LYS A 58 -4.18 -13.11 1.66
C LYS A 58 -4.02 -11.59 1.70
N GLU A 59 -5.11 -10.89 1.98
CA GLU A 59 -5.06 -9.45 2.18
C GLU A 59 -4.36 -9.09 3.50
N CYS A 60 -3.78 -7.89 3.55
CA CYS A 60 -3.33 -7.35 4.81
C CYS A 60 -4.53 -7.05 5.72
N VAL A 61 -4.34 -7.20 7.03
CA VAL A 61 -5.40 -7.01 8.00
C VAL A 61 -5.94 -5.57 7.96
N GLY A 62 -7.23 -5.44 7.65
CA GLY A 62 -8.00 -4.20 7.66
C GLY A 62 -9.41 -4.42 8.20
N TYR A 63 -10.19 -3.34 8.29
CA TYR A 63 -11.44 -3.32 9.08
C TYR A 63 -12.67 -2.74 8.36
N GLY A 64 -12.60 -2.53 7.05
CA GLY A 64 -13.72 -1.96 6.30
C GLY A 64 -14.40 -2.97 5.36
N GLY A 65 -15.45 -2.52 4.67
CA GLY A 65 -16.28 -3.33 3.79
C GLY A 65 -15.53 -3.99 2.62
N ASP A 66 -14.40 -3.42 2.18
CA ASP A 66 -13.60 -4.00 1.11
C ASP A 66 -12.92 -5.32 1.52
N GLN A 67 -12.88 -5.63 2.83
CA GLN A 67 -12.37 -6.90 3.36
C GLN A 67 -13.42 -8.03 3.33
N ILE A 68 -14.68 -7.72 3.02
CA ILE A 68 -15.76 -8.72 3.07
C ILE A 68 -15.56 -9.76 1.96
N GLY A 69 -15.42 -11.02 2.37
CA GLY A 69 -15.26 -12.14 1.45
C GLY A 69 -13.81 -12.46 1.08
N TYR A 70 -12.84 -11.77 1.67
CA TYR A 70 -11.41 -12.05 1.50
C TYR A 70 -10.79 -12.59 2.79
N GLU A 71 -9.82 -13.49 2.64
CA GLU A 71 -9.02 -13.94 3.77
C GLU A 71 -7.94 -12.91 4.10
N VAL A 72 -7.76 -12.61 5.39
CA VAL A 72 -6.76 -11.64 5.89
C VAL A 72 -5.65 -12.32 6.67
N SER A 73 -4.44 -11.75 6.64
CA SER A 73 -3.29 -12.19 7.44
C SER A 73 -2.32 -11.04 7.73
N GLU A 74 -1.52 -11.19 8.78
CA GLU A 74 -0.31 -10.35 8.96
C GLU A 74 0.76 -10.71 7.91
N ASP A 75 0.82 -11.98 7.49
CA ASP A 75 1.66 -12.42 6.39
C ASP A 75 1.00 -12.06 5.05
N CYS A 76 1.19 -10.81 4.63
CA CYS A 76 0.45 -10.21 3.51
C CYS A 76 1.30 -9.40 2.53
N LEU A 77 2.62 -9.36 2.70
CA LEU A 77 3.53 -8.55 1.85
C LEU A 77 3.88 -9.27 0.54
N TYR A 78 2.86 -9.40 -0.31
CA TYR A 78 2.91 -10.05 -1.61
C TYR A 78 2.51 -9.10 -2.73
N LEU A 79 2.98 -9.41 -3.94
CA LEU A 79 2.58 -8.75 -5.17
C LEU A 79 2.17 -9.76 -6.22
N ASN A 80 1.52 -9.26 -7.27
CA ASN A 80 1.10 -10.05 -8.42
C ASN A 80 1.61 -9.38 -9.70
N VAL A 81 2.03 -10.20 -10.66
CA VAL A 81 2.49 -9.76 -11.98
C VAL A 81 1.61 -10.43 -13.05
N ILE A 82 0.99 -9.62 -13.90
CA ILE A 82 0.20 -10.06 -15.04
C ILE A 82 0.87 -9.50 -16.30
N ARG A 83 1.25 -10.39 -17.21
CA ARG A 83 1.84 -10.01 -18.50
C ARG A 83 1.08 -10.65 -19.66
N PRO A 84 1.08 -10.02 -20.85
CA PRO A 84 0.65 -10.70 -22.07
C PRO A 84 1.55 -11.90 -22.37
N SER A 85 0.97 -13.03 -22.79
CA SER A 85 1.75 -14.22 -23.16
C SER A 85 2.54 -13.98 -24.47
N GLY A 86 3.76 -14.50 -24.56
CA GLY A 86 4.66 -14.30 -25.70
C GLY A 86 5.54 -13.05 -25.62
N TYR A 87 5.51 -12.32 -24.49
CA TYR A 87 6.29 -11.10 -24.25
C TYR A 87 7.44 -11.31 -23.26
N GLU A 88 7.89 -12.54 -23.07
CA GLU A 88 8.86 -12.91 -22.01
C GLU A 88 10.23 -12.25 -22.19
N ASN A 89 10.61 -11.97 -23.44
CA ASN A 89 11.91 -11.40 -23.82
C ASN A 89 11.77 -9.96 -24.35
N GLN A 90 10.83 -9.20 -23.81
CA GLN A 90 10.55 -7.82 -24.20
C GLN A 90 10.95 -6.85 -23.08
N ASP A 91 10.92 -5.55 -23.38
CA ASP A 91 11.19 -4.45 -22.44
C ASP A 91 9.93 -3.57 -22.29
N LEU A 92 8.83 -4.20 -21.85
CA LEU A 92 7.52 -3.57 -21.77
C LEU A 92 7.45 -2.51 -20.65
N PRO A 93 6.67 -1.42 -20.84
CA PRO A 93 6.27 -0.56 -19.74
C PRO A 93 5.56 -1.35 -18.62
N VAL A 94 5.76 -0.93 -17.38
CA VAL A 94 5.21 -1.59 -16.19
C VAL A 94 4.28 -0.63 -15.49
N ALA A 95 2.99 -0.98 -15.37
CA ALA A 95 2.00 -0.24 -14.61
C ALA A 95 1.82 -0.89 -13.23
N VAL A 96 2.18 -0.15 -12.18
CA VAL A 96 2.16 -0.63 -10.79
C VAL A 96 0.95 -0.04 -10.08
N TRP A 97 -0.04 -0.88 -9.82
CA TRP A 97 -1.27 -0.57 -9.11
C TRP A 97 -1.06 -0.59 -7.59
N ILE A 98 -1.40 0.53 -6.95
CA ILE A 98 -1.48 0.71 -5.50
C ILE A 98 -2.96 0.89 -5.14
N HIS A 99 -3.53 -0.06 -4.41
CA HIS A 99 -4.96 -0.05 -4.11
C HIS A 99 -5.36 1.06 -3.12
N GLY A 100 -6.60 1.54 -3.27
CA GLY A 100 -7.28 2.43 -2.33
C GLY A 100 -7.79 1.72 -1.08
N GLY A 101 -8.73 2.36 -0.38
CA GLY A 101 -9.34 1.82 0.86
C GLY A 101 -9.04 2.62 2.12
N GLY A 102 -8.82 3.94 2.00
CA GLY A 102 -8.67 4.86 3.13
C GLY A 102 -7.52 4.52 4.10
N PHE A 103 -6.55 3.72 3.65
CA PHE A 103 -5.48 3.14 4.48
C PHE A 103 -5.93 2.16 5.57
N TYR A 104 -7.19 1.70 5.59
CA TYR A 104 -7.70 0.75 6.60
C TYR A 104 -8.38 -0.50 6.00
N GLN A 105 -8.54 -0.59 4.68
CA GLN A 105 -9.14 -1.74 3.99
C GLN A 105 -8.56 -1.90 2.57
N GLY A 106 -8.98 -2.98 1.89
CA GLY A 106 -8.62 -3.27 0.50
C GLY A 106 -7.38 -4.14 0.35
N GLY A 107 -7.21 -4.69 -0.84
CA GLY A 107 -6.06 -5.54 -1.15
C GLY A 107 -5.95 -5.89 -2.63
N THR A 108 -4.89 -6.62 -2.97
CA THR A 108 -4.62 -7.06 -4.34
C THR A 108 -5.50 -8.18 -4.89
N PRO A 109 -6.10 -9.08 -4.08
CA PRO A 109 -7.06 -10.08 -4.56
C PRO A 109 -8.42 -9.48 -4.95
N ASP A 110 -8.65 -8.19 -4.67
CA ASP A 110 -9.91 -7.53 -4.97
C ASP A 110 -10.23 -7.59 -6.46
N ARG A 111 -11.36 -8.23 -6.77
CA ARG A 111 -11.83 -8.46 -8.14
C ARG A 111 -12.11 -7.16 -8.89
N ARG A 112 -12.37 -6.05 -8.20
CA ARG A 112 -12.52 -4.72 -8.80
C ARG A 112 -11.24 -4.27 -9.52
N TYR A 113 -10.07 -4.74 -9.07
CA TYR A 113 -8.76 -4.36 -9.59
C TYR A 113 -8.11 -5.44 -10.47
N ASN A 114 -8.91 -6.28 -11.13
CA ASN A 114 -8.39 -7.30 -12.04
C ASN A 114 -7.60 -6.65 -13.20
N LEU A 115 -6.27 -6.68 -13.11
CA LEU A 115 -5.39 -6.05 -14.10
C LEU A 115 -5.41 -6.75 -15.48
N SER A 116 -6.05 -7.91 -15.61
CA SER A 116 -6.16 -8.60 -16.90
C SER A 116 -6.84 -7.73 -17.96
N PHE A 117 -7.83 -6.92 -17.57
CA PHE A 117 -8.56 -6.03 -18.48
C PHE A 117 -7.67 -4.91 -19.05
N ILE A 118 -6.88 -4.24 -18.21
CA ILE A 118 -6.02 -3.15 -18.69
C ILE A 118 -4.85 -3.71 -19.51
N VAL A 119 -4.31 -4.87 -19.13
CA VAL A 119 -3.25 -5.55 -19.90
C VAL A 119 -3.79 -5.99 -21.26
N GLU A 120 -4.98 -6.59 -21.32
CA GLU A 120 -5.61 -6.97 -22.59
C GLU A 120 -5.85 -5.75 -23.50
N ASN A 121 -6.47 -4.69 -22.97
CA ASN A 121 -6.71 -3.48 -23.72
C ASN A 121 -5.41 -2.84 -24.24
N SER A 122 -4.33 -2.89 -23.44
CA SER A 122 -3.01 -2.38 -23.84
C SER A 122 -2.45 -3.09 -25.08
N VAL A 123 -2.66 -4.42 -25.17
CA VAL A 123 -2.26 -5.21 -26.34
C VAL A 123 -3.14 -4.85 -27.55
N GLN A 124 -4.45 -4.74 -27.36
CA GLN A 124 -5.40 -4.41 -28.44
C GLN A 124 -5.09 -3.07 -29.10
N ILE A 125 -4.63 -2.07 -28.33
CA ILE A 125 -4.24 -0.76 -28.86
C ILE A 125 -2.78 -0.69 -29.34
N GLY A 126 -2.06 -1.81 -29.40
CA GLY A 126 -0.67 -1.89 -29.85
C GLY A 126 0.35 -1.25 -28.90
N LYS A 127 0.01 -1.12 -27.61
CA LYS A 127 0.88 -0.56 -26.55
C LYS A 127 0.93 -1.50 -25.34
N PRO A 128 1.43 -2.74 -25.50
CA PRO A 128 1.43 -3.75 -24.46
C PRO A 128 2.15 -3.27 -23.19
N ILE A 129 1.58 -3.59 -22.03
CA ILE A 129 2.16 -3.31 -20.72
C ILE A 129 2.18 -4.57 -19.84
N ILE A 130 3.02 -4.56 -18.81
CA ILE A 130 2.90 -5.48 -17.66
C ILE A 130 2.13 -4.77 -16.56
N GLY A 131 1.14 -5.46 -15.99
CA GLY A 131 0.43 -5.02 -14.79
C GLY A 131 1.06 -5.63 -13.53
N VAL A 132 1.30 -4.82 -12.52
CA VAL A 132 1.76 -5.27 -11.20
C VAL A 132 0.83 -4.69 -10.13
N SER A 133 0.35 -5.51 -9.20
CA SER A 133 -0.41 -5.02 -8.03
C SER A 133 0.35 -5.34 -6.75
N ILE A 134 0.46 -4.38 -5.83
CA ILE A 134 1.22 -4.54 -4.58
C ILE A 134 0.30 -4.45 -3.35
N ALA A 135 0.50 -5.35 -2.38
CA ALA A 135 -0.13 -5.24 -1.07
C ALA A 135 0.72 -4.37 -0.13
N TYR A 136 0.08 -3.73 0.84
CA TYR A 136 0.76 -2.98 1.90
C TYR A 136 -0.04 -3.07 3.21
N ARG A 137 0.64 -2.98 4.35
CA ARG A 137 -0.04 -3.03 5.65
C ARG A 137 -0.96 -1.83 5.83
N LEU A 138 -2.11 -2.10 6.45
CA LEU A 138 -3.22 -1.17 6.63
C LEU A 138 -3.45 -0.87 8.11
N ASN A 139 -4.23 0.16 8.39
CA ASN A 139 -4.66 0.55 9.72
C ASN A 139 -3.48 0.69 10.69
N ALA A 140 -3.66 0.44 11.99
CA ALA A 140 -2.58 0.36 12.94
C ALA A 140 -1.49 -0.66 12.54
N TRP A 141 -1.78 -1.69 11.75
CA TRP A 141 -0.75 -2.62 11.28
C TRP A 141 0.28 -1.96 10.36
N GLY A 142 -0.10 -0.91 9.62
CA GLY A 142 0.77 -0.16 8.71
C GLY A 142 1.04 1.30 9.12
N PHE A 143 0.23 1.87 10.00
CA PHE A 143 0.18 3.30 10.28
C PHE A 143 0.05 3.62 11.78
N LEU A 144 0.44 2.68 12.66
CA LEU A 144 0.61 2.98 14.08
C LEU A 144 1.58 4.17 14.23
N ASN A 145 1.26 5.11 15.11
CA ASN A 145 2.10 6.27 15.37
C ASN A 145 1.97 6.69 16.84
N SER A 146 3.09 7.09 17.42
CA SER A 146 3.24 7.65 18.75
C SER A 146 4.67 8.15 18.91
N ASN A 147 5.03 8.73 20.05
CA ASN A 147 6.41 9.08 20.35
C ASN A 147 7.31 7.84 20.41
N GLU A 148 6.80 6.71 20.92
CA GLU A 148 7.49 5.42 20.94
C GLU A 148 7.75 4.89 19.51
N VAL A 149 6.73 4.94 18.64
CA VAL A 149 6.85 4.46 17.26
C VAL A 149 7.75 5.39 16.42
N LYS A 150 7.61 6.71 16.58
CA LYS A 150 8.47 7.69 15.89
C LYS A 150 9.91 7.60 16.37
N GLY A 151 10.14 7.51 17.68
CA GLY A 151 11.48 7.39 18.26
C GLY A 151 12.25 6.15 17.84
N SER A 152 11.54 5.07 17.45
CA SER A 152 12.13 3.85 16.90
C SER A 152 12.23 3.82 15.36
N GLY A 153 11.76 4.87 14.66
CA GLY A 153 11.80 4.95 13.21
C GLY A 153 10.82 4.02 12.48
N GLN A 154 9.77 3.54 13.17
CA GLN A 154 8.82 2.54 12.65
C GLN A 154 7.47 3.16 12.28
N THR A 155 7.49 4.37 11.73
CA THR A 155 6.29 5.10 11.29
C THR A 155 6.06 4.92 9.80
N ASN A 156 4.80 5.10 9.37
CA ASN A 156 4.40 5.02 7.96
C ASN A 156 4.83 3.71 7.28
N ILE A 157 4.87 2.59 8.01
CA ILE A 157 5.43 1.34 7.51
C ILE A 157 4.63 0.76 6.34
N GLY A 158 3.34 1.06 6.22
CA GLY A 158 2.54 0.77 5.02
C GLY A 158 3.04 1.49 3.77
N LEU A 159 3.49 2.75 3.86
CA LEU A 159 4.14 3.45 2.73
C LEU A 159 5.52 2.87 2.42
N ARG A 160 6.21 2.36 3.44
CA ARG A 160 7.51 1.70 3.28
C ARG A 160 7.38 0.30 2.70
N ASP A 161 6.27 -0.40 2.93
CA ASP A 161 5.90 -1.65 2.22
C ASP A 161 5.83 -1.39 0.73
N GLN A 162 5.10 -0.34 0.33
CA GLN A 162 5.01 0.07 -1.06
C GLN A 162 6.39 0.44 -1.63
N ARG A 163 7.22 1.18 -0.88
CA ARG A 163 8.58 1.54 -1.32
C ARG A 163 9.43 0.30 -1.56
N LEU A 164 9.39 -0.68 -0.64
CA LEU A 164 10.14 -1.92 -0.79
C LEU A 164 9.63 -2.75 -1.98
N ALA A 165 8.32 -2.80 -2.22
CA ALA A 165 7.77 -3.44 -3.41
C ALA A 165 8.27 -2.77 -4.70
N LEU A 166 8.41 -1.44 -4.73
CA LEU A 166 9.01 -0.73 -5.87
C LEU A 166 10.49 -1.07 -6.07
N HIS A 167 11.27 -1.22 -5.00
CA HIS A 167 12.64 -1.74 -5.10
C HIS A 167 12.66 -3.16 -5.65
N TRP A 168 11.78 -4.04 -5.16
CA TRP A 168 11.65 -5.40 -5.68
C TRP A 168 11.34 -5.40 -7.18
N ILE A 169 10.46 -4.50 -7.65
CA ILE A 169 10.11 -4.36 -9.07
C ILE A 169 11.35 -3.95 -9.88
N GLN A 170 12.11 -2.96 -9.41
CA GLN A 170 13.35 -2.54 -10.07
C GLN A 170 14.36 -3.70 -10.21
N GLU A 171 14.45 -4.55 -9.19
CA GLU A 171 15.39 -5.68 -9.16
C GLU A 171 14.95 -6.87 -10.02
N ASN A 172 13.65 -7.09 -10.20
CA ASN A 172 13.12 -8.38 -10.67
C ASN A 172 12.24 -8.30 -11.92
N ILE A 173 11.66 -7.15 -12.26
CA ILE A 173 10.61 -7.09 -13.29
C ILE A 173 11.10 -7.45 -14.69
N LYS A 174 12.41 -7.34 -14.94
CA LYS A 174 13.04 -7.76 -16.19
C LYS A 174 12.84 -9.25 -16.49
N ALA A 175 12.83 -10.10 -15.47
CA ALA A 175 12.57 -11.53 -15.63
C ALA A 175 11.15 -11.84 -16.15
N PHE A 176 10.24 -10.87 -16.05
CA PHE A 176 8.87 -10.99 -16.55
C PHE A 176 8.70 -10.40 -17.96
N GLY A 177 9.72 -9.76 -18.54
CA GLY A 177 9.64 -9.00 -19.80
C GLY A 177 9.33 -7.52 -19.61
N GLY A 178 9.53 -6.99 -18.39
CA GLY A 178 9.30 -5.59 -18.05
C GLY A 178 10.59 -4.78 -18.02
N ALA A 179 10.49 -3.51 -18.38
CA ALA A 179 11.58 -2.56 -18.33
C ALA A 179 11.59 -1.82 -16.98
N PRO A 180 12.62 -1.98 -16.12
CA PRO A 180 12.71 -1.28 -14.82
C PRO A 180 12.74 0.25 -14.98
N GLU A 181 13.32 0.76 -16.07
CA GLU A 181 13.33 2.18 -16.40
C GLU A 181 11.98 2.69 -16.94
N LYS A 182 10.98 1.82 -17.14
CA LYS A 182 9.64 2.15 -17.65
C LYS A 182 8.51 1.88 -16.66
N VAL A 183 8.80 1.93 -15.36
CA VAL A 183 7.82 1.77 -14.28
C VAL A 183 6.98 3.05 -14.10
N ALA A 184 5.66 2.95 -14.19
CA ALA A 184 4.70 3.98 -13.83
C ALA A 184 3.88 3.50 -12.63
N ILE A 185 3.80 4.31 -11.57
CA ILE A 185 2.95 4.02 -10.41
C ILE A 185 1.56 4.63 -10.62
N TRP A 186 0.53 3.88 -10.24
CA TRP A 186 -0.86 4.20 -10.48
C TRP A 186 -1.68 3.79 -9.26
N GLY A 187 -2.57 4.65 -8.79
CA GLY A 187 -3.46 4.32 -7.69
C GLY A 187 -4.69 5.19 -7.65
N GLU A 188 -5.68 4.72 -6.89
CA GLU A 188 -6.96 5.39 -6.64
C GLU A 188 -7.15 5.67 -5.14
N SER A 189 -7.78 6.79 -4.79
CA SER A 189 -8.08 7.20 -3.41
C SER A 189 -6.82 7.18 -2.51
N ALA A 190 -6.77 6.34 -1.46
CA ALA A 190 -5.59 6.15 -0.62
C ALA A 190 -4.37 5.64 -1.42
N GLY A 191 -4.58 4.90 -2.51
CA GLY A 191 -3.55 4.52 -3.47
C GLY A 191 -3.05 5.69 -4.30
N ALA A 192 -3.91 6.63 -4.69
CA ALA A 192 -3.50 7.87 -5.35
C ALA A 192 -2.74 8.79 -4.38
N ALA A 193 -3.19 8.89 -3.13
CA ALA A 193 -2.45 9.56 -2.08
C ALA A 193 -1.08 8.90 -1.85
N SER A 194 -1.01 7.56 -1.89
CA SER A 194 0.24 6.81 -1.84
C SER A 194 1.18 7.15 -3.00
N VAL A 195 0.69 7.23 -4.24
CA VAL A 195 1.48 7.72 -5.38
C VAL A 195 2.05 9.11 -5.09
N GLY A 196 1.22 10.00 -4.55
CA GLY A 196 1.64 11.31 -4.05
C GLY A 196 2.77 11.22 -3.01
N PHE A 197 2.59 10.40 -1.98
CA PHE A 197 3.58 10.25 -0.92
C PHE A 197 4.89 9.65 -1.42
N GLN A 198 4.86 8.75 -2.42
CA GLN A 198 6.07 8.24 -3.07
C GLN A 198 6.82 9.32 -3.86
N LEU A 199 6.09 10.28 -4.48
CA LEU A 199 6.67 11.44 -5.17
C LEU A 199 7.35 12.42 -4.18
N THR A 200 6.76 12.62 -3.00
CA THR A 200 7.27 13.56 -1.97
C THR A 200 8.19 12.89 -0.95
N ALA A 201 8.35 11.57 -1.00
CA ALA A 201 9.11 10.79 -0.02
C ALA A 201 10.53 11.34 0.17
N TYR A 202 10.96 11.43 1.43
CA TYR A 202 12.30 11.91 1.78
C TYR A 202 12.64 13.27 1.16
N ASN A 203 11.67 14.20 1.19
CA ASN A 203 11.79 15.53 0.59
C ASN A 203 12.01 15.52 -0.93
N GLY A 204 11.36 14.59 -1.63
CA GLY A 204 11.46 14.47 -3.09
C GLY A 204 12.73 13.77 -3.59
N ARG A 205 13.35 12.92 -2.76
CA ARG A 205 14.52 12.13 -3.18
C ARG A 205 14.15 11.16 -4.29
N ASP A 206 14.80 11.32 -5.44
CA ASP A 206 14.59 10.47 -6.62
C ASP A 206 15.51 9.24 -6.60
N ASP A 207 15.00 8.15 -6.03
CA ASP A 207 15.65 6.83 -6.00
C ASP A 207 15.50 6.06 -7.34
N LYS A 208 14.98 6.70 -8.40
CA LYS A 208 14.77 6.12 -9.74
C LYS A 208 13.87 4.88 -9.77
N LEU A 209 12.90 4.81 -8.85
CA LEU A 209 11.99 3.66 -8.72
C LEU A 209 10.82 3.68 -9.72
N PHE A 210 10.50 4.84 -10.26
CA PHE A 210 9.43 5.04 -11.23
C PHE A 210 9.72 6.27 -12.09
N ARG A 211 9.10 6.34 -13.27
CA ARG A 211 9.25 7.42 -14.25
C ARG A 211 7.97 8.20 -14.51
N ALA A 212 6.85 7.83 -13.90
CA ALA A 212 5.55 8.48 -14.05
C ALA A 212 4.62 8.12 -12.89
N GLY A 213 3.66 9.01 -12.61
CA GLY A 213 2.62 8.79 -11.60
C GLY A 213 1.21 9.04 -12.16
N ILE A 214 0.25 8.18 -11.79
CA ILE A 214 -1.17 8.34 -12.10
C ILE A 214 -1.95 8.36 -10.78
N MET A 215 -2.68 9.45 -10.54
CA MET A 215 -3.38 9.73 -9.29
C MET A 215 -4.88 9.92 -9.56
N GLU A 216 -5.68 8.89 -9.30
CA GLU A 216 -7.13 8.92 -9.44
C GLU A 216 -7.77 9.26 -8.10
N SER A 217 -8.37 10.44 -7.97
CA SER A 217 -9.19 10.81 -6.80
C SER A 217 -8.41 10.83 -5.47
N GLY A 218 -7.15 11.24 -5.52
CA GLY A 218 -6.29 11.43 -4.35
C GLY A 218 -4.95 12.00 -4.77
N ASN A 219 -4.21 12.57 -3.82
CA ASN A 219 -2.89 13.16 -4.04
C ASN A 219 -2.18 13.31 -2.67
N PRO A 220 -0.91 13.76 -2.57
CA PRO A 220 -0.22 13.79 -1.28
C PRO A 220 -0.75 14.88 -0.36
N VAL A 221 -1.55 15.84 -0.85
CA VAL A 221 -2.30 16.78 -0.03
C VAL A 221 -3.59 16.09 0.40
N ALA A 222 -3.60 15.58 1.63
CA ALA A 222 -4.77 14.94 2.20
C ALA A 222 -5.98 15.88 2.19
N TYR A 223 -7.18 15.32 1.95
CA TYR A 223 -8.44 16.06 2.07
C TYR A 223 -8.78 16.41 3.53
N GLY A 224 -8.18 15.69 4.49
CA GLY A 224 -8.18 16.03 5.92
C GLY A 224 -6.82 16.55 6.38
N ALA A 225 -6.71 16.90 7.67
CA ALA A 225 -5.43 17.29 8.24
C ALA A 225 -4.41 16.13 8.21
N LEU A 226 -3.25 16.38 7.62
CA LEU A 226 -2.11 15.46 7.71
C LEU A 226 -1.54 15.52 9.13
N ASN A 227 -1.97 14.61 9.98
CA ASN A 227 -1.69 14.65 11.40
C ASN A 227 -0.22 14.26 11.73
N GLY A 228 0.25 14.74 12.87
CA GLY A 228 1.53 14.36 13.46
C GLY A 228 1.36 13.45 14.67
N THR A 229 2.47 13.10 15.30
CA THR A 229 2.53 12.19 16.46
C THR A 229 1.62 12.59 17.62
N ASP A 230 1.48 13.88 17.92
CA ASP A 230 0.66 14.36 19.06
C ASP A 230 -0.82 13.97 18.93
N PHE A 231 -1.34 13.93 17.69
CA PHE A 231 -2.71 13.49 17.43
C PHE A 231 -2.89 11.99 17.73
N TYR A 232 -1.85 11.20 17.44
CA TYR A 232 -1.89 9.74 17.53
C TYR A 232 -1.52 9.19 18.91
N GLN A 233 -0.80 9.96 19.75
CA GLN A 233 -0.38 9.50 21.07
C GLN A 233 -1.55 8.99 21.94
N PRO A 234 -2.69 9.72 22.07
CA PRO A 234 -3.81 9.23 22.89
C PRO A 234 -4.45 7.95 22.32
N LEU A 235 -4.42 7.75 21.00
CA LEU A 235 -4.90 6.53 20.36
C LEU A 235 -3.95 5.36 20.65
N PHE A 236 -2.65 5.59 20.57
CA PHE A 236 -1.63 4.59 20.91
C PHE A 236 -1.72 4.15 22.37
N ASP A 237 -1.88 5.10 23.30
CA ASP A 237 -2.00 4.79 24.73
C ASP A 237 -3.23 3.91 25.03
N ARG A 238 -4.35 4.11 24.31
CA ARG A 238 -5.54 3.25 24.39
C ARG A 238 -5.25 1.83 23.88
N VAL A 239 -4.54 1.70 22.76
CA VAL A 239 -4.15 0.39 22.21
C VAL A 239 -3.26 -0.35 23.20
N VAL A 240 -2.22 0.33 23.72
CA VAL A 240 -1.31 -0.23 24.74
C VAL A 240 -2.08 -0.69 25.97
N SER A 241 -2.98 0.14 26.50
CA SER A 241 -3.78 -0.22 27.67
C SER A 241 -4.71 -1.41 27.40
N ALA A 242 -5.42 -1.41 26.28
CA ALA A 242 -6.33 -2.49 25.92
C ALA A 242 -5.61 -3.81 25.61
N ALA A 243 -4.36 -3.74 25.15
CA ALA A 243 -3.50 -4.88 24.89
C ALA A 243 -2.78 -5.42 26.15
N GLY A 244 -2.89 -4.73 27.29
CA GLY A 244 -2.22 -5.11 28.54
C GLY A 244 -0.73 -4.76 28.58
N CYS A 245 -0.31 -3.75 27.81
CA CYS A 245 1.09 -3.34 27.68
C CYS A 245 1.45 -2.06 28.45
N SER A 246 0.55 -1.52 29.29
CA SER A 246 0.76 -0.24 29.98
C SER A 246 2.01 -0.19 30.86
N ASP A 247 2.32 -1.30 31.54
CA ASP A 247 3.43 -1.38 32.49
C ASP A 247 4.76 -1.82 31.84
N ALA A 248 4.76 -2.05 30.53
CA ALA A 248 5.95 -2.45 29.80
C ALA A 248 6.92 -1.26 29.67
N SER A 249 8.22 -1.53 29.88
CA SER A 249 9.28 -0.54 29.66
C SER A 249 9.41 -0.13 28.20
N ASP A 250 9.19 -1.10 27.29
CA ASP A 250 9.04 -0.88 25.86
C ASP A 250 7.64 -1.33 25.44
N LYS A 251 6.74 -0.37 25.29
CA LYS A 251 5.34 -0.61 24.94
C LYS A 251 5.20 -1.15 23.52
N LEU A 252 6.03 -0.69 22.59
CA LEU A 252 5.97 -1.13 21.19
C LEU A 252 6.43 -2.58 21.08
N ASP A 253 7.50 -2.94 21.79
CA ASP A 253 7.97 -4.32 21.88
C ASP A 253 6.93 -5.25 22.54
N CYS A 254 6.29 -4.79 23.61
CA CYS A 254 5.19 -5.53 24.22
C CYS A 254 4.07 -5.84 23.20
N LEU A 255 3.67 -4.86 22.37
CA LEU A 255 2.65 -5.07 21.34
C LEU A 255 3.06 -6.10 20.28
N ARG A 256 4.36 -6.27 19.98
CA ARG A 256 4.86 -7.33 19.08
C ARG A 256 4.57 -8.73 19.62
N HIS A 257 4.65 -8.88 20.93
CA HIS A 257 4.47 -10.16 21.62
C HIS A 257 3.00 -10.51 21.93
N VAL A 258 2.06 -9.57 21.76
CA VAL A 258 0.64 -9.85 21.95
C VAL A 258 0.15 -10.86 20.90
N PRO A 259 -0.60 -11.91 21.28
CA PRO A 259 -1.16 -12.85 20.31
C PRO A 259 -2.02 -12.14 19.26
N PHE A 260 -1.89 -12.53 17.98
CA PHE A 260 -2.58 -11.89 16.86
C PHE A 260 -4.09 -11.68 17.12
N ALA A 261 -4.81 -12.73 17.52
CA ALA A 261 -6.25 -12.65 17.74
C ALA A 261 -6.63 -11.63 18.83
N THR A 262 -5.80 -11.49 19.87
CA THR A 262 -6.00 -10.51 20.94
C THR A 262 -5.78 -9.09 20.41
N LEU A 263 -4.66 -8.84 19.75
CA LEU A 263 -4.32 -7.52 19.23
C LEU A 263 -5.26 -7.09 18.12
N ASN A 264 -5.62 -7.99 17.21
CA ASN A 264 -6.58 -7.74 16.14
C ASN A 264 -7.95 -7.31 16.70
N ARG A 265 -8.42 -7.93 17.79
CA ARG A 265 -9.66 -7.51 18.45
C ARG A 265 -9.55 -6.12 19.09
N VAL A 266 -8.38 -5.76 19.63
CA VAL A 266 -8.13 -4.41 20.16
C VAL A 266 -8.17 -3.37 19.04
N LEU A 267 -7.51 -3.67 17.92
CA LEU A 267 -7.40 -2.75 16.79
C LEU A 267 -8.69 -2.63 15.96
N ASN A 268 -9.51 -3.68 15.91
CA ASN A 268 -10.84 -3.67 15.28
C ASN A 268 -11.93 -2.96 16.11
N ASN A 269 -11.56 -2.14 17.10
CA ASN A 269 -12.51 -1.38 17.89
C ASN A 269 -12.92 -0.09 17.15
N THR A 270 -14.20 0.21 17.07
CA THR A 270 -14.75 1.37 16.34
C THR A 270 -14.21 2.74 16.77
N ASN A 271 -13.68 2.87 17.99
CA ASN A 271 -13.02 4.10 18.47
C ASN A 271 -11.54 4.23 18.04
N ILE A 272 -11.01 3.23 17.33
CA ILE A 272 -9.58 3.08 16.98
C ILE A 272 -9.43 2.74 15.48
N SER A 273 -10.36 1.95 14.93
CA SER A 273 -10.20 1.21 13.67
C SER A 273 -10.27 2.03 12.38
N THR A 274 -10.55 3.33 12.42
CA THR A 274 -10.55 4.19 11.21
C THR A 274 -9.63 5.41 11.34
N SER A 275 -8.91 5.55 12.46
CA SER A 275 -8.16 6.77 12.75
C SER A 275 -6.72 6.76 12.21
N TRP A 276 -6.14 5.59 11.96
CA TRP A 276 -4.74 5.43 11.56
C TRP A 276 -4.53 5.73 10.07
N ASN A 277 -3.68 6.71 9.78
CA ASN A 277 -3.38 7.21 8.44
C ASN A 277 -1.89 7.57 8.36
N PRO A 278 -1.35 7.82 7.14
CA PRO A 278 -0.04 8.42 6.99
C PRO A 278 0.11 9.70 7.83
N ALA A 279 1.27 9.87 8.45
CA ALA A 279 1.53 10.94 9.40
C ALA A 279 2.86 11.65 9.11
N VAL A 280 2.97 12.92 9.48
CA VAL A 280 4.24 13.65 9.43
C VAL A 280 5.22 13.02 10.44
N ASP A 281 6.21 12.28 9.93
CA ASP A 281 7.19 11.56 10.73
C ASP A 281 8.55 12.25 10.79
N GLY A 282 8.81 13.21 9.90
CA GLY A 282 10.12 13.87 9.81
C GLY A 282 11.15 13.08 9.00
N ASP A 283 10.77 11.94 8.40
CA ASP A 283 11.65 11.09 7.58
C ASP A 283 11.01 10.77 6.22
N PHE A 284 10.05 9.85 6.15
CA PHE A 284 9.36 9.51 4.91
C PHE A 284 8.48 10.69 4.47
N ILE A 285 7.65 11.20 5.40
CA ILE A 285 6.86 12.43 5.25
C ILE A 285 7.50 13.48 6.16
N GLN A 286 8.46 14.21 5.60
CA GLN A 286 9.29 15.13 6.40
C GLN A 286 8.51 16.33 6.96
N ARG A 287 7.59 16.88 6.16
CA ARG A 287 6.74 18.01 6.53
C ARG A 287 5.42 17.95 5.77
N TYR A 288 4.57 18.95 5.98
CA TYR A 288 3.33 19.05 5.21
C TYR A 288 3.63 19.01 3.71
N THR A 289 3.02 18.04 3.03
CA THR A 289 3.20 17.81 1.60
C THR A 289 2.76 18.98 0.76
N SER A 290 1.79 19.78 1.21
CA SER A 290 1.41 21.05 0.57
C SER A 290 2.57 22.05 0.51
N ILE A 291 3.39 22.12 1.57
CA ILE A 291 4.59 22.95 1.62
C ILE A 291 5.65 22.37 0.68
N GLN A 292 5.92 21.05 0.75
CA GLN A 292 6.88 20.39 -0.14
C GLN A 292 6.54 20.60 -1.62
N LEU A 293 5.28 20.45 -2.00
CA LEU A 293 4.83 20.67 -3.37
C LEU A 293 5.05 22.13 -3.81
N ALA A 294 4.73 23.10 -2.95
CA ALA A 294 4.91 24.53 -3.24
C ALA A 294 6.39 24.90 -3.41
N GLU A 295 7.29 24.27 -2.65
CA GLU A 295 8.74 24.48 -2.71
C GLU A 295 9.41 23.67 -3.83
N GLY A 296 8.69 22.74 -4.46
CA GLY A 296 9.22 21.90 -5.52
C GLY A 296 9.97 20.67 -5.02
N ASP A 297 9.78 20.27 -3.76
CA ASP A 297 10.44 19.12 -3.12
C ASP A 297 9.69 17.81 -3.38
N PHE A 298 9.69 17.40 -4.65
CA PHE A 298 9.11 16.14 -5.13
C PHE A 298 9.82 15.66 -6.41
N VAL A 299 9.76 14.36 -6.66
CA VAL A 299 10.35 13.72 -7.85
C VAL A 299 9.71 14.26 -9.14
N LYS A 300 10.54 14.74 -10.07
CA LYS A 300 10.09 15.42 -11.30
C LYS A 300 9.84 14.44 -12.44
N VAL A 301 8.66 13.85 -12.45
CA VAL A 301 8.18 12.93 -13.49
C VAL A 301 6.85 13.39 -14.08
N PRO A 302 6.46 12.93 -15.29
CA PRO A 302 5.12 13.12 -15.81
C PRO A 302 4.04 12.59 -14.87
N ILE A 303 2.97 13.36 -14.70
CA ILE A 303 1.84 13.05 -13.82
C ILE A 303 0.53 13.12 -14.62
N ILE A 304 -0.33 12.12 -14.42
CA ILE A 304 -1.75 12.21 -14.74
C ILE A 304 -2.48 12.27 -13.41
N SER A 305 -3.37 13.25 -13.22
CA SER A 305 -4.17 13.37 -12.01
C SER A 305 -5.57 13.82 -12.35
N GLY A 306 -6.57 13.26 -11.65
CA GLY A 306 -7.97 13.58 -11.86
C GLY A 306 -8.80 13.32 -10.60
N ALA A 307 -10.04 13.76 -10.64
CA ALA A 307 -11.05 13.53 -9.62
C ALA A 307 -12.43 13.42 -10.28
N ASN A 308 -13.37 12.79 -9.59
CA ASN A 308 -14.77 12.75 -9.97
C ASN A 308 -15.45 14.08 -9.60
N SER A 309 -16.58 14.38 -10.27
CA SER A 309 -17.35 15.61 -10.00
C SER A 309 -17.88 15.66 -8.56
N ASP A 310 -18.19 14.49 -7.98
CA ASP A 310 -18.98 14.34 -6.76
C ASP A 310 -18.27 13.47 -5.69
N GLU A 311 -16.96 13.63 -5.50
CA GLU A 311 -16.16 12.80 -4.57
C GLU A 311 -16.75 12.68 -3.16
N GLY A 312 -17.26 13.80 -2.64
CA GLY A 312 -17.77 13.87 -1.27
C GLY A 312 -19.07 13.11 -1.04
N THR A 313 -19.81 12.72 -2.09
CA THR A 313 -21.15 12.12 -1.94
C THR A 313 -21.15 10.80 -1.17
N ALA A 314 -20.10 9.98 -1.34
CA ALA A 314 -19.96 8.71 -0.64
C ALA A 314 -19.52 8.85 0.84
N PHE A 315 -18.99 10.01 1.23
CA PHE A 315 -18.37 10.24 2.53
C PHE A 315 -19.08 11.30 3.39
N SER A 316 -20.01 12.05 2.79
CA SER A 316 -20.74 13.09 3.49
C SER A 316 -21.85 12.49 4.36
N PRO A 317 -22.16 13.12 5.50
CA PRO A 317 -23.35 12.76 6.28
C PRO A 317 -24.61 12.84 5.40
N GLN A 318 -25.47 11.83 5.52
CA GLN A 318 -26.78 11.82 4.86
C GLN A 318 -27.84 12.51 5.73
N GLY A 319 -28.91 13.00 5.10
CA GLY A 319 -30.05 13.58 5.82
C GLY A 319 -29.89 15.05 6.25
N ILE A 320 -28.84 15.73 5.80
CA ILE A 320 -28.69 17.19 5.98
C ILE A 320 -29.52 17.91 4.91
N ASN A 321 -30.77 18.28 5.25
CA ASN A 321 -31.72 18.86 4.30
C ASN A 321 -32.02 20.35 4.55
N THR A 322 -31.61 20.89 5.70
CA THR A 322 -31.81 22.28 6.08
C THR A 322 -30.53 22.93 6.61
N THR A 323 -30.50 24.27 6.64
CA THR A 323 -29.40 25.01 7.28
C THR A 323 -29.24 24.65 8.75
N ALA A 324 -30.33 24.34 9.45
CA ALA A 324 -30.29 23.93 10.85
C ALA A 324 -29.61 22.55 11.00
N ASP A 325 -29.92 21.59 10.14
CA ASP A 325 -29.26 20.27 10.14
C ASP A 325 -27.75 20.41 9.88
N PHE A 326 -27.37 21.29 8.96
CA PHE A 326 -25.97 21.55 8.64
C PHE A 326 -25.23 22.22 9.81
N GLN A 327 -25.84 23.22 10.44
CA GLN A 327 -25.27 23.89 11.62
C GLN A 327 -25.16 22.97 12.83
N TYR A 328 -26.11 22.04 12.99
CA TYR A 328 -26.04 21.00 14.03
C TYR A 328 -24.88 20.04 13.77
N TRP A 329 -24.68 19.61 12.52
CA TRP A 329 -23.57 18.72 12.16
C TRP A 329 -22.18 19.36 12.35
N LEU A 330 -22.05 20.67 12.18
CA LEU A 330 -20.78 21.38 12.34
C LEU A 330 -20.31 21.55 13.79
N GLN A 331 -21.18 21.35 14.78
CA GLN A 331 -20.86 21.47 16.21
C GLN A 331 -20.25 20.17 16.77
#